data_AF-A0A8J1ITC9-F1
#
_entry.id   AF-A0A8J1ITC9-F1
#
_cell.length_a   1.000
_cell.length_b   1.000
_cell.length_c   1.000
_cell.angle_alpha   90.00
_cell.angle_beta   90.00
_cell.angle_gamma   90.00
#
_symmetry.space_group_name_H-M   'P 1'
#
loop_
_entity.id
_entity.type
_entity.pdbx_description
1 polymer ?
#
loop_
_entity_poly.entity_id
_entity_poly.type
_entity_poly.pdbx_seq_one_letter_code
_entity_poly.pdbx_strand_id
1 'polypeptide(L)'
;MKSNFSRIIFIHCHLYLWPFMTIVLTLDCAKGEYNRQGCALSTNISPNSFSRDGDFTFGGILQICVHTSKENQDFSQEPEPAACIVPSLQYLRHVIAFIYAIEEINNSAGILPNITLGFQVYDACTSEVIALLSSFSILSERPEPVLNFICQKRQRTVAFIGHMSSSVSHTIAGITQLYRYPQLNQYLKNVHLRTSSGTLFHFDENGNIPGMFDILNWNVYPNGTITRTEVGSFLISRVPQLLINDSRITWNPHFHQTPFSMCTLPCTYGFRTAHQRGKAPCCFDCIPCPDGEIANVTNPSRGHKRLHRHLKK
;
A
#
# COMPACT_ATOMS: atom_id res chain seq x y z
N MET A 1 -33.94 -44.51 12.64
CA MET A 1 -34.74 -43.86 13.70
C MET A 1 -35.42 -42.64 13.10
N LYS A 2 -36.76 -42.64 13.16
CA LYS A 2 -37.65 -41.53 12.76
C LYS A 2 -37.61 -40.42 13.82
N SER A 3 -37.72 -39.16 13.38
CA SER A 3 -38.50 -38.06 14.02
C SER A 3 -38.18 -36.75 13.25
N ASN A 4 -38.98 -36.29 12.28
CA ASN A 4 -40.27 -35.59 12.30
C ASN A 4 -40.25 -34.07 12.63
N PHE A 5 -40.59 -33.32 11.58
CA PHE A 5 -41.40 -32.08 11.44
C PHE A 5 -41.05 -30.80 12.21
N SER A 6 -40.95 -29.70 11.45
CA SER A 6 -42.08 -28.75 11.41
C SER A 6 -42.15 -28.00 10.08
N ARG A 7 -43.35 -28.00 9.47
CA ARG A 7 -43.73 -27.15 8.34
C ARG A 7 -44.13 -25.79 8.90
N ILE A 8 -43.52 -24.70 8.42
CA ILE A 8 -44.02 -23.35 8.66
C ILE A 8 -44.62 -22.84 7.36
N ILE A 9 -45.93 -22.59 7.43
CA ILE A 9 -46.71 -21.85 6.44
C ILE A 9 -46.48 -20.37 6.72
N PHE A 10 -45.89 -19.63 5.78
CA PHE A 10 -45.92 -18.17 5.83
C PHE A 10 -47.10 -17.64 5.01
N ILE A 11 -47.99 -16.98 5.74
CA ILE A 11 -49.12 -16.22 5.22
C ILE A 11 -48.57 -15.03 4.42
N HIS A 12 -49.05 -14.91 3.19
CA HIS A 12 -48.74 -13.82 2.29
C HIS A 12 -49.40 -12.54 2.80
N CYS A 13 -48.60 -11.59 3.29
CA CYS A 13 -49.02 -10.21 3.51
C CYS A 13 -48.13 -9.31 2.65
N HIS A 14 -48.56 -9.12 1.41
CA HIS A 14 -48.13 -7.96 0.63
C HIS A 14 -48.75 -6.73 1.27
N LEU A 15 -47.93 -5.72 1.60
CA LEU A 15 -48.19 -4.31 1.30
C LEU A 15 -46.99 -3.47 1.80
N TYR A 16 -46.32 -2.84 0.83
CA TYR A 16 -45.37 -1.74 0.97
C TYR A 16 -44.09 -2.00 1.77
N LEU A 17 -43.02 -2.49 1.11
CA LEU A 17 -41.61 -2.13 1.40
C LEU A 17 -40.61 -2.72 0.37
N TRP A 18 -41.06 -3.04 -0.85
CA TRP A 18 -40.25 -3.72 -1.87
C TRP A 18 -39.52 -2.88 -2.94
N PRO A 19 -39.52 -1.52 -2.94
CA PRO A 19 -38.57 -0.81 -3.80
C PRO A 19 -37.26 -0.43 -3.09
N PHE A 20 -37.17 -0.51 -1.76
CA PHE A 20 -35.95 -0.09 -1.03
C PHE A 20 -34.92 -1.21 -0.82
N MET A 21 -35.32 -2.48 -0.88
CA MET A 21 -34.41 -3.63 -0.66
C MET A 21 -33.70 -4.11 -1.93
N THR A 22 -34.18 -3.73 -3.11
CA THR A 22 -33.58 -4.12 -4.40
C THR A 22 -32.49 -3.14 -4.87
N ILE A 23 -32.48 -1.89 -4.39
CA ILE A 23 -31.43 -0.91 -4.76
C ILE A 23 -30.09 -1.21 -4.05
N VAL A 24 -30.10 -1.95 -2.94
CA VAL A 24 -28.88 -2.25 -2.17
C VAL A 24 -28.11 -3.47 -2.68
N LEU A 25 -28.73 -4.33 -3.51
CA LEU A 25 -28.13 -5.59 -3.97
C LEU A 25 -27.65 -5.59 -5.44
N THR A 26 -27.75 -4.48 -6.16
CA THR A 26 -27.23 -4.35 -7.54
C THR A 26 -26.23 -3.21 -7.71
N LEU A 27 -25.52 -2.82 -6.65
CA LEU A 27 -24.25 -2.11 -6.80
C LEU A 27 -23.19 -3.11 -7.31
N ASP A 28 -23.41 -3.63 -8.52
CA ASP A 28 -22.32 -4.10 -9.33
C ASP A 28 -21.40 -2.92 -9.55
N CYS A 29 -20.17 -3.09 -9.09
CA CYS A 29 -19.06 -2.21 -9.38
C CYS A 29 -18.93 -2.09 -10.90
N ALA A 30 -19.40 -0.96 -11.43
CA ALA A 30 -19.58 -0.77 -12.86
C ALA A 30 -18.23 -0.87 -13.59
N LYS A 31 -18.07 -1.90 -14.41
CA LYS A 31 -17.00 -1.98 -15.42
C LYS A 31 -17.34 -1.00 -16.55
N GLY A 32 -16.61 0.11 -16.61
CA GLY A 32 -16.65 1.02 -17.75
C GLY A 32 -15.80 0.48 -18.90
N GLU A 33 -16.40 0.25 -20.07
CA GLU A 33 -15.69 -0.07 -21.31
C GLU A 33 -15.45 1.26 -22.07
N TYR A 34 -14.18 1.61 -22.35
CA TYR A 34 -13.82 2.88 -23.00
C TYR A 34 -12.90 2.70 -24.20
N ASN A 35 -13.11 3.55 -25.21
CA ASN A 35 -12.44 3.52 -26.50
C ASN A 35 -11.05 4.19 -26.42
N ARG A 36 -9.98 3.45 -26.73
CA ARG A 36 -8.58 3.88 -26.57
C ARG A 36 -8.17 4.94 -27.62
N GLN A 37 -8.05 6.20 -27.22
CA GLN A 37 -7.36 7.23 -28.01
C GLN A 37 -6.17 7.82 -27.22
N GLY A 38 -4.98 7.27 -27.45
CA GLY A 38 -3.70 7.72 -26.88
C GLY A 38 -2.79 6.59 -26.41
N CYS A 39 -1.55 6.90 -26.04
CA CYS A 39 -0.68 5.98 -25.30
C CYS A 39 -1.10 6.00 -23.83
N ALA A 40 -1.78 4.95 -23.37
CA ALA A 40 -2.14 4.75 -21.98
C ALA A 40 -1.41 3.52 -21.42
N LEU A 41 -1.21 3.48 -20.10
CA LEU A 41 -0.71 2.27 -19.47
C LEU A 41 -1.80 1.20 -19.62
N SER A 42 -1.50 0.13 -20.36
CA SER A 42 -2.41 -1.01 -20.49
C SER A 42 -2.48 -1.71 -19.13
N THR A 43 -3.48 -1.36 -18.32
CA THR A 43 -3.77 -2.04 -17.07
C THR A 43 -5.13 -2.69 -17.18
N ASN A 44 -5.24 -3.99 -16.91
CA ASN A 44 -6.54 -4.66 -16.79
C ASN A 44 -7.29 -4.26 -15.50
N ILE A 45 -6.69 -3.39 -14.67
CA ILE A 45 -7.25 -2.88 -13.41
C ILE A 45 -8.20 -1.73 -13.76
N SER A 46 -9.51 -1.97 -13.66
CA SER A 46 -10.55 -0.95 -13.76
C SER A 46 -11.05 -0.62 -12.35
N PRO A 47 -10.47 0.39 -11.67
CA PRO A 47 -10.97 0.80 -10.37
C PRO A 47 -12.38 1.38 -10.56
N ASN A 48 -13.32 0.97 -9.73
CA ASN A 48 -14.67 1.50 -9.78
C ASN A 48 -14.63 2.99 -9.48
N SER A 49 -15.21 3.77 -10.39
CA SER A 49 -15.11 5.21 -10.35
C SER A 49 -16.47 5.87 -10.37
N PHE A 50 -16.67 6.86 -9.50
CA PHE A 50 -17.80 7.78 -9.57
C PHE A 50 -17.27 9.14 -10.03
N SER A 51 -17.90 9.76 -11.02
CA SER A 51 -17.47 11.06 -11.49
C SER A 51 -18.63 12.01 -11.75
N ARG A 52 -18.36 13.30 -11.57
CA ARG A 52 -19.23 14.41 -11.95
C ARG A 52 -18.35 15.53 -12.47
N ASP A 53 -18.71 16.10 -13.61
CA ASP A 53 -17.97 17.20 -14.19
C ASP A 53 -18.22 18.53 -13.45
N GLY A 54 -17.31 19.48 -13.60
CA GLY A 54 -17.41 20.82 -13.03
C GLY A 54 -16.27 21.72 -13.50
N ASP A 55 -16.32 23.01 -13.14
CA ASP A 55 -15.27 23.98 -13.44
C ASP A 55 -13.93 23.60 -12.80
N PHE A 56 -14.00 23.04 -11.59
CA PHE A 56 -12.89 22.40 -10.87
C PHE A 56 -13.31 21.05 -10.32
N THR A 57 -12.37 20.12 -10.16
CA THR A 57 -12.65 18.76 -9.68
C THR A 57 -11.86 18.39 -8.43
N PHE A 58 -12.49 17.65 -7.52
CA PHE A 58 -11.80 16.98 -6.42
C PHE A 58 -11.54 15.51 -6.75
N GLY A 59 -10.31 15.06 -6.56
CA GLY A 59 -9.95 13.64 -6.67
C GLY A 59 -10.20 12.91 -5.34
N GLY A 60 -11.14 11.98 -5.30
CA GLY A 60 -11.34 11.09 -4.16
C GLY A 60 -10.64 9.75 -4.37
N ILE A 61 -9.79 9.32 -3.45
CA ILE A 61 -9.29 7.94 -3.42
C ILE A 61 -9.68 7.37 -2.07
N LEU A 62 -10.78 6.61 -2.06
CA LEU A 62 -11.47 6.19 -0.85
C LEU A 62 -11.44 4.67 -0.70
N GLN A 63 -11.69 4.22 0.51
CA GLN A 63 -11.98 2.82 0.78
C GLN A 63 -13.48 2.63 0.61
N ILE A 64 -13.91 1.70 -0.25
CA ILE A 64 -15.32 1.27 -0.34
C ILE A 64 -15.40 -0.23 -0.08
N CYS A 65 -14.49 -0.99 -0.68
CA CYS A 65 -14.35 -2.43 -0.45
C CYS A 65 -13.29 -2.76 0.62
N VAL A 66 -13.47 -3.89 1.31
CA VAL A 66 -12.56 -4.33 2.39
C VAL A 66 -11.42 -5.22 1.91
N HIS A 67 -11.60 -5.89 0.77
CA HIS A 67 -10.65 -6.87 0.26
C HIS A 67 -10.22 -6.53 -1.16
N THR A 68 -9.01 -6.97 -1.51
CA THR A 68 -8.52 -6.96 -2.89
C THR A 68 -8.39 -8.42 -3.30
N SER A 69 -8.92 -8.80 -4.47
CA SER A 69 -8.67 -10.12 -5.04
C SER A 69 -7.17 -10.26 -5.27
N LYS A 70 -6.54 -11.10 -4.45
CA LYS A 70 -5.17 -11.56 -4.66
C LYS A 70 -5.26 -13.06 -4.87
N GLU A 71 -5.12 -13.52 -6.10
CA GLU A 71 -4.78 -14.93 -6.32
C GLU A 71 -3.28 -15.12 -6.05
N ASN A 72 -2.90 -16.32 -5.60
CA ASN A 72 -1.50 -16.69 -5.46
C ASN A 72 -0.87 -16.69 -6.86
N GLN A 73 -0.08 -15.66 -7.17
CA GLN A 73 0.51 -15.52 -8.49
C GLN A 73 1.85 -16.26 -8.51
N ASP A 74 1.89 -17.35 -9.27
CA ASP A 74 3.12 -18.06 -9.63
C ASP A 74 3.91 -17.33 -10.73
N PHE A 75 3.38 -16.21 -11.25
CA PHE A 75 3.93 -15.37 -12.33
C PHE A 75 4.26 -16.14 -13.64
N SER A 76 3.82 -17.39 -13.74
CA SER A 76 3.94 -18.27 -14.91
C SER A 76 3.06 -17.83 -16.08
N GLN A 77 2.05 -17.00 -15.82
CA GLN A 77 1.17 -16.37 -16.82
C GLN A 77 0.96 -14.90 -16.46
N GLU A 78 0.45 -14.13 -17.43
CA GLU A 78 0.08 -12.74 -17.18
C GLU A 78 -0.96 -12.67 -16.05
N PRO A 79 -0.68 -11.93 -14.98
CA PRO A 79 -1.55 -11.91 -13.82
C PRO A 79 -2.85 -11.17 -14.10
N GLU A 80 -3.96 -11.79 -13.69
CA GLU A 80 -5.28 -11.15 -13.71
C GLU A 80 -5.27 -9.88 -12.85
N PRO A 81 -6.01 -8.83 -13.27
CA PRO A 81 -6.03 -7.56 -12.58
C PRO A 81 -6.62 -7.67 -11.17
N ALA A 82 -5.93 -7.02 -10.23
CA ALA A 82 -6.42 -6.87 -8.87
C ALA A 82 -7.75 -6.10 -8.86
N ALA A 83 -8.79 -6.70 -8.29
CA ALA A 83 -10.10 -6.11 -8.16
C ALA A 83 -10.44 -5.87 -6.69
N CYS A 84 -11.14 -4.78 -6.44
CA CYS A 84 -11.74 -4.51 -5.14
C CYS A 84 -12.97 -5.40 -4.94
N ILE A 85 -12.99 -6.19 -3.88
CA ILE A 85 -14.07 -7.14 -3.57
C ILE A 85 -14.64 -6.91 -2.18
N VAL A 86 -15.91 -7.27 -2.01
CA VAL A 86 -16.69 -7.13 -0.77
C VAL A 86 -16.89 -5.65 -0.39
N PRO A 87 -17.97 -5.00 -0.89
CA PRO A 87 -18.30 -3.64 -0.50
C PRO A 87 -18.75 -3.58 0.97
N SER A 88 -18.40 -2.50 1.66
CA SER A 88 -18.84 -2.24 3.04
C SER A 88 -19.81 -1.07 3.09
N LEU A 89 -21.00 -1.31 3.64
CA LEU A 89 -22.00 -0.26 3.90
C LEU A 89 -21.47 0.84 4.83
N GLN A 90 -20.54 0.51 5.74
CA GLN A 90 -19.91 1.49 6.61
C GLN A 90 -19.09 2.50 5.80
N TYR A 91 -18.34 2.02 4.81
CA TYR A 91 -17.44 2.86 4.02
C TYR A 91 -18.17 3.63 2.91
N LEU A 92 -19.30 3.15 2.41
CA LEU A 92 -20.16 3.90 1.50
C LEU A 92 -20.61 5.25 2.08
N ARG A 93 -20.71 5.37 3.41
CA ARG A 93 -21.00 6.65 4.07
C ARG A 93 -19.97 7.74 3.75
N HIS A 94 -18.71 7.37 3.57
CA HIS A 94 -17.64 8.32 3.22
C HIS A 94 -17.81 8.86 1.81
N VAL A 95 -18.23 8.01 0.87
CA VAL A 95 -18.55 8.43 -0.50
C VAL A 95 -19.76 9.36 -0.51
N ILE A 96 -20.81 9.01 0.22
CA ILE A 96 -22.01 9.84 0.33
C ILE A 96 -21.67 11.20 0.95
N ALA A 97 -20.88 11.22 2.02
CA ALA A 97 -20.44 12.46 2.66
C ALA A 97 -19.59 13.33 1.72
N PHE A 98 -18.70 12.72 0.95
CA PHE A 98 -17.92 13.42 -0.08
C PHE A 98 -18.86 14.09 -1.10
N ILE A 99 -19.79 13.33 -1.68
CA ILE A 99 -20.72 13.83 -2.71
C ILE A 99 -21.60 14.93 -2.14
N TYR A 100 -22.16 14.69 -0.94
CA TYR A 100 -23.03 15.64 -0.25
C TYR A 100 -22.33 16.98 0.01
N ALA A 101 -21.07 16.95 0.49
CA ALA A 101 -20.32 18.18 0.75
C ALA A 101 -20.09 18.99 -0.54
N ILE A 102 -19.79 18.33 -1.66
CA ILE A 102 -19.65 19.01 -2.96
C ILE A 102 -20.99 19.62 -3.39
N GLU A 103 -22.10 18.91 -3.21
CA GLU A 103 -23.44 19.41 -3.53
C GLU A 103 -23.85 20.61 -2.67
N GLU A 104 -23.55 20.56 -1.37
CA GLU A 104 -23.82 21.66 -0.45
C GLU A 104 -23.03 22.92 -0.82
N ILE A 105 -21.74 22.78 -1.19
CA ILE A 105 -20.91 23.89 -1.66
C ILE A 105 -21.49 24.50 -2.95
N ASN A 106 -21.84 23.65 -3.92
CA ASN A 106 -22.41 24.11 -5.20
C ASN A 106 -23.76 24.79 -5.05
N ASN A 107 -24.56 24.40 -4.05
CA ASN A 107 -25.86 25.00 -3.76
C ASN A 107 -25.75 26.27 -2.88
N SER A 108 -24.56 26.59 -2.38
CA SER A 108 -24.33 27.77 -1.54
C SER A 108 -23.95 28.99 -2.37
N ALA A 109 -24.78 30.03 -2.31
CA ALA A 109 -24.47 31.32 -2.94
C ALA A 109 -23.29 32.07 -2.29
N GLY A 110 -22.84 31.65 -1.10
CA GLY A 110 -21.83 32.36 -0.31
C GLY A 110 -20.40 31.81 -0.36
N ILE A 111 -20.20 30.57 -0.84
CA ILE A 111 -18.90 29.88 -0.75
C ILE A 111 -18.13 29.96 -2.08
N LEU A 112 -18.79 29.69 -3.20
CA LEU A 112 -18.21 29.76 -4.55
C LEU A 112 -19.26 30.25 -5.57
N PRO A 113 -19.63 31.54 -5.54
CA PRO A 113 -20.60 32.06 -6.49
C PRO A 113 -20.06 31.96 -7.91
N ASN A 114 -20.83 31.34 -8.82
CA ASN A 114 -20.51 31.12 -10.24
C ASN A 114 -19.41 30.10 -10.55
N ILE A 115 -19.06 29.23 -9.60
CA ILE A 115 -18.11 28.13 -9.84
C ILE A 115 -18.77 26.82 -9.40
N THR A 116 -18.72 25.82 -10.27
CA THR A 116 -19.20 24.47 -9.98
C THR A 116 -18.04 23.53 -9.66
N LEU A 117 -18.17 22.80 -8.57
CA LEU A 117 -17.25 21.73 -8.18
C LEU A 117 -17.75 20.38 -8.69
N GLY A 118 -16.92 19.72 -9.46
CA GLY A 118 -17.03 18.31 -9.85
C GLY A 118 -16.12 17.42 -9.01
N PHE A 119 -16.08 16.13 -9.35
CA PHE A 119 -15.24 15.16 -8.66
C PHE A 119 -14.95 13.90 -9.49
N GLN A 120 -13.90 13.18 -9.10
CA GLN A 120 -13.59 11.83 -9.56
C GLN A 120 -13.19 11.00 -8.34
N VAL A 121 -14.01 10.01 -7.96
CA VAL A 121 -13.82 9.16 -6.79
C VAL A 121 -13.50 7.74 -7.23
N TYR A 122 -12.41 7.17 -6.74
CA TYR A 122 -11.97 5.80 -7.01
C TYR A 122 -11.92 4.96 -5.73
N ASP A 123 -12.27 3.67 -5.84
CA ASP A 123 -12.06 2.68 -4.76
C ASP A 123 -10.64 2.10 -4.84
N ALA A 124 -9.84 2.36 -3.80
CA ALA A 124 -8.51 1.77 -3.66
C ALA A 124 -8.46 0.58 -2.70
N CYS A 125 -9.56 0.23 -2.04
CA CYS A 125 -9.59 -0.78 -0.97
C CYS A 125 -8.51 -0.55 0.09
N THR A 126 -7.49 -1.41 0.09
CA THR A 126 -6.26 -1.31 0.89
C THR A 126 -5.02 -1.51 0.00
N SER A 127 -5.18 -1.35 -1.32
CA SER A 127 -4.15 -1.61 -2.33
C SER A 127 -3.42 -0.34 -2.75
N GLU A 128 -2.12 -0.29 -2.47
CA GLU A 128 -1.24 0.81 -2.89
C GLU A 128 -1.12 0.90 -4.41
N VAL A 129 -1.13 -0.24 -5.11
CA VAL A 129 -1.05 -0.29 -6.58
C VAL A 129 -2.30 0.34 -7.20
N ILE A 130 -3.49 0.00 -6.70
CA ILE A 130 -4.74 0.58 -7.22
C ILE A 130 -4.77 2.08 -6.94
N ALA A 131 -4.38 2.52 -5.74
CA ALA A 131 -4.34 3.94 -5.40
C ALA A 131 -3.38 4.75 -6.27
N LEU A 132 -2.22 4.18 -6.63
CA LEU A 132 -1.27 4.80 -7.54
C LEU A 132 -1.87 4.96 -8.93
N LEU A 133 -2.53 3.93 -9.46
CA LEU A 133 -3.22 4.00 -10.74
C LEU A 133 -4.37 5.02 -10.72
N SER A 134 -5.19 5.01 -9.67
CA SER A 134 -6.25 6.00 -9.47
C SER A 134 -5.71 7.43 -9.41
N SER A 135 -4.54 7.64 -8.78
CA SER A 135 -3.89 8.96 -8.74
C SER A 135 -3.53 9.43 -10.15
N PHE A 136 -2.98 8.55 -10.99
CA PHE A 136 -2.68 8.88 -12.38
C PHE A 136 -3.93 9.12 -13.21
N SER A 137 -5.00 8.35 -13.03
CA SER A 137 -6.28 8.57 -13.71
C SER A 137 -6.90 9.93 -13.35
N ILE A 138 -6.84 10.32 -12.07
CA ILE A 138 -7.31 11.66 -11.64
C ILE A 138 -6.45 12.75 -12.27
N LEU A 139 -5.12 12.65 -12.19
CA LEU A 139 -4.21 13.66 -12.73
C LEU A 139 -4.29 13.81 -14.25
N SER A 140 -4.59 12.72 -14.96
CA SER A 140 -4.79 12.72 -16.41
C SER A 140 -6.19 13.20 -16.81
N GLU A 141 -7.11 13.33 -15.84
CA GLU A 141 -8.55 13.48 -16.04
C GLU A 141 -9.13 12.44 -17.02
N ARG A 142 -8.54 11.24 -17.03
CA ARG A 142 -8.95 10.13 -17.89
C ARG A 142 -9.13 8.86 -17.07
N PRO A 143 -10.05 7.98 -17.46
CA PRO A 143 -10.22 6.70 -16.79
C PRO A 143 -8.92 5.87 -16.82
N GLU A 144 -8.17 5.94 -17.93
CA GLU A 144 -6.90 5.24 -18.08
C GLU A 144 -5.72 6.06 -17.52
N PRO A 145 -4.82 5.43 -16.74
CA PRO A 145 -3.64 6.09 -16.22
C PRO A 145 -2.62 6.32 -17.35
N VAL A 146 -2.41 7.59 -17.69
CA VAL A 146 -1.44 8.00 -18.72
C VAL A 146 -0.20 8.56 -18.03
N LEU A 147 0.91 7.82 -18.12
CA LEU A 147 2.19 8.18 -17.50
C LEU A 147 2.90 9.36 -18.18
N ASN A 148 2.59 9.62 -19.45
CA ASN A 148 3.18 10.74 -20.20
C ASN A 148 2.19 11.91 -20.23
N PHE A 149 2.28 12.75 -19.20
CA PHE A 149 1.47 13.94 -19.00
C PHE A 149 1.46 14.84 -20.25
N ILE A 150 0.31 14.93 -20.93
CA ILE A 150 0.05 15.93 -21.97
C ILE A 150 -1.03 16.86 -21.45
N CYS A 151 -0.64 18.12 -21.22
CA CYS A 151 -1.47 19.21 -20.75
C CYS A 151 -2.79 19.32 -21.53
N GLN A 152 -3.92 19.07 -20.89
CA GLN A 152 -5.06 19.93 -21.18
C GLN A 152 -4.64 21.36 -20.82
N LYS A 153 -5.02 22.36 -21.63
CA LYS A 153 -4.64 23.78 -21.41
C LYS A 153 -5.08 24.33 -20.04
N ARG A 154 -5.92 23.59 -19.30
CA ARG A 154 -6.39 23.92 -17.96
C ARG A 154 -6.56 22.63 -17.15
N GLN A 155 -5.74 22.44 -16.12
CA GLN A 155 -5.98 21.39 -15.13
C GLN A 155 -7.17 21.82 -14.27
N ARG A 156 -8.15 20.93 -14.10
CA ARG A 156 -9.37 21.19 -13.32
C ARG A 156 -9.30 20.57 -11.93
N THR A 157 -8.52 19.51 -11.75
CA THR A 157 -8.33 18.95 -10.41
C THR A 157 -7.66 19.98 -9.50
N VAL A 158 -8.16 20.15 -8.28
CA VAL A 158 -7.64 21.14 -7.32
C VAL A 158 -7.05 20.52 -6.06
N ALA A 159 -7.54 19.34 -5.67
CA ALA A 159 -7.07 18.64 -4.49
C ALA A 159 -7.45 17.16 -4.53
N PHE A 160 -6.76 16.38 -3.71
CA PHE A 160 -7.07 14.98 -3.45
C PHE A 160 -7.69 14.83 -2.05
N ILE A 161 -8.62 13.90 -1.88
CA ILE A 161 -9.24 13.56 -0.60
C ILE A 161 -9.13 12.05 -0.38
N GLY A 162 -8.68 11.66 0.81
CA GLY A 162 -8.38 10.27 1.17
C GLY A 162 -6.87 10.01 1.28
N HIS A 163 -6.42 8.82 1.66
CA HIS A 163 -7.17 7.58 1.90
C HIS A 163 -7.26 7.27 3.43
N MET A 164 -8.07 6.30 3.87
CA MET A 164 -8.14 5.92 5.30
C MET A 164 -6.90 5.18 5.80
N SER A 165 -6.35 4.28 4.98
CA SER A 165 -5.07 3.63 5.24
C SER A 165 -3.91 4.62 5.11
N SER A 166 -3.02 4.64 6.11
CA SER A 166 -1.80 5.46 6.10
C SER A 166 -0.84 5.06 4.99
N SER A 167 -0.67 3.75 4.72
CA SER A 167 0.21 3.27 3.67
C SER A 167 -0.26 3.73 2.29
N VAL A 168 -1.56 3.56 2.01
CA VAL A 168 -2.19 4.03 0.77
C VAL A 168 -2.12 5.55 0.65
N SER A 169 -2.35 6.28 1.75
CA SER A 169 -2.24 7.75 1.75
C SER A 169 -0.84 8.22 1.42
N HIS A 170 0.19 7.53 1.92
CA HIS A 170 1.58 7.83 1.61
C HIS A 170 1.89 7.63 0.13
N THR A 171 1.36 6.57 -0.49
CA THR A 171 1.50 6.33 -1.93
C THR A 171 0.87 7.45 -2.76
N ILE A 172 -0.34 7.91 -2.38
CA ILE A 172 -1.00 9.06 -3.03
C ILE A 172 -0.18 10.34 -2.81
N ALA A 173 0.35 10.55 -1.60
CA ALA A 173 1.16 11.71 -1.25
C ALA A 173 2.41 11.80 -2.11
N GLY A 174 3.10 10.68 -2.34
CA GLY A 174 4.31 10.65 -3.17
C GLY A 174 4.09 11.19 -4.59
N ILE A 175 2.95 10.86 -5.21
CA ILE A 175 2.59 11.35 -6.54
C ILE A 175 2.07 12.79 -6.47
N THR A 176 1.10 13.07 -5.60
CA THR A 176 0.47 14.40 -5.49
C THR A 176 1.48 15.48 -5.09
N GLN A 177 2.43 15.17 -4.22
CA GLN A 177 3.50 16.08 -3.82
C GLN A 177 4.43 16.43 -4.99
N LEU A 178 4.75 15.48 -5.87
CA LEU A 178 5.57 15.73 -7.06
C LEU A 178 4.93 16.79 -7.96
N TYR A 179 3.61 16.74 -8.10
CA TYR A 179 2.82 17.66 -8.92
C TYR A 179 2.20 18.83 -8.13
N ARG A 180 2.54 18.96 -6.84
CA ARG A 180 2.08 20.02 -5.92
C ARG A 180 0.56 20.12 -5.74
N TYR A 181 -0.13 18.98 -5.80
CA TYR A 181 -1.53 18.91 -5.41
C TYR A 181 -1.67 18.70 -3.90
N PRO A 182 -2.54 19.46 -3.21
CA PRO A 182 -2.83 19.22 -1.81
C PRO A 182 -3.63 17.92 -1.64
N GLN A 183 -3.22 17.09 -0.69
CA GLN A 183 -3.98 15.92 -0.26
C GLN A 183 -4.62 16.19 1.11
N LEU A 184 -5.94 16.28 1.12
CA LEU A 184 -6.76 16.47 2.32
C LEU A 184 -7.14 15.10 2.88
N ASN A 185 -6.47 14.70 3.95
CA ASN A 185 -6.90 13.53 4.71
C ASN A 185 -7.73 13.97 5.92
N GLN A 186 -9.07 13.86 5.79
CA GLN A 186 -10.01 14.20 6.87
C GLN A 186 -9.76 13.38 8.13
N TYR A 187 -9.23 12.16 7.98
CA TYR A 187 -8.95 11.25 9.07
C TYR A 187 -7.59 11.47 9.71
N LEU A 188 -6.78 12.42 9.24
CA LEU A 188 -5.45 12.68 9.81
C LEU A 188 -5.36 14.06 10.48
N LYS A 189 -6.24 15.02 10.17
CA LYS A 189 -6.10 16.40 10.73
C LYS A 189 -6.16 16.49 12.27
N ASN A 190 -6.98 15.67 12.94
CA ASN A 190 -7.22 15.76 14.39
C ASN A 190 -7.09 14.41 15.10
N VAL A 191 -6.25 13.52 14.57
CA VAL A 191 -6.10 12.17 15.13
C VAL A 191 -5.42 12.23 16.46
N HIS A 192 -6.03 11.63 17.46
CA HIS A 192 -5.43 11.38 18.76
C HIS A 192 -5.64 9.90 19.06
N LEU A 193 -4.77 9.06 18.49
CA LEU A 193 -4.86 7.60 18.64
C LEU A 193 -3.87 7.15 19.69
N ARG A 194 -4.29 6.29 20.61
CA ARG A 194 -3.36 5.51 21.42
C ARG A 194 -2.97 4.25 20.66
N THR A 195 -1.68 4.09 20.40
CA THR A 195 -1.10 2.88 19.80
C THR A 195 -1.24 1.69 20.75
N SER A 196 -0.97 0.46 20.26
CA SER A 196 -0.87 -0.74 21.10
C SER A 196 0.17 -0.61 22.22
N SER A 197 1.20 0.21 21.99
CA SER A 197 2.21 0.59 22.99
C SER A 197 1.74 1.66 23.99
N GLY A 198 0.51 2.18 23.85
CA GLY A 198 -0.07 3.20 24.73
C GLY A 198 0.33 4.64 24.41
N THR A 199 1.07 4.86 23.31
CA THR A 199 1.59 6.17 22.90
C THR A 199 0.53 6.96 22.14
N LEU A 200 0.42 8.26 22.42
CA LEU A 200 -0.52 9.15 21.74
C LEU A 200 0.02 9.63 20.39
N PHE A 201 -0.44 9.01 19.31
CA PHE A 201 -0.23 9.43 17.94
C PHE A 201 -1.13 10.62 17.61
N HIS A 202 -0.52 11.71 17.13
CA HIS A 202 -1.19 12.92 16.67
C HIS A 202 -0.38 13.59 15.56
N PHE A 203 -0.97 14.52 14.83
CA PHE A 203 -0.24 15.36 13.87
C PHE A 203 0.02 16.73 14.48
N ASP A 204 1.19 17.32 14.20
CA ASP A 204 1.49 18.70 14.61
C ASP A 204 0.74 19.73 13.73
N GLU A 205 0.83 21.01 14.07
CA GLU A 205 0.15 22.10 13.35
C GLU A 205 0.51 22.18 11.85
N ASN A 206 1.64 21.57 11.44
CA ASN A 206 2.11 21.52 10.05
C ASN A 206 1.74 20.20 9.35
N GLY A 207 1.06 19.27 10.04
CA GLY A 207 0.73 17.95 9.51
C GLY A 207 1.88 16.94 9.55
N ASN A 208 2.94 17.19 10.32
CA ASN A 208 4.01 16.22 10.54
C ASN A 208 3.63 15.25 11.67
N ILE A 209 4.25 14.08 11.64
CA ILE A 209 4.07 13.02 12.63
C ILE A 209 5.17 13.12 13.70
N PRO A 210 4.86 13.03 15.00
CA PRO A 210 5.85 12.85 16.05
C PRO A 210 6.57 11.53 15.79
N GLY A 211 7.87 11.65 15.54
CA GLY A 211 8.72 10.64 14.93
C GLY A 211 8.82 9.30 15.66
N MET A 212 7.82 8.42 15.51
CA MET A 212 7.90 7.03 15.95
C MET A 212 7.05 6.14 15.03
N PHE A 213 7.61 5.04 14.56
CA PHE A 213 6.88 4.01 13.82
C PHE A 213 6.91 2.69 14.57
N ASP A 214 5.80 1.98 14.61
CA ASP A 214 5.74 0.61 15.13
C ASP A 214 6.16 -0.38 14.04
N ILE A 215 6.96 -1.39 14.42
CA ILE A 215 7.39 -2.46 13.53
C ILE A 215 6.51 -3.66 13.80
N LEU A 216 5.74 -4.06 12.78
CA LEU A 216 4.76 -5.14 12.87
C LEU A 216 5.27 -6.37 12.12
N ASN A 217 5.23 -7.52 12.78
CA ASN A 217 5.42 -8.82 12.15
C ASN A 217 4.06 -9.42 11.76
N TRP A 218 3.91 -9.81 10.50
CA TRP A 218 2.66 -10.34 9.94
C TRP A 218 2.77 -11.85 9.78
N ASN A 219 1.96 -12.60 10.52
CA ASN A 219 1.89 -14.04 10.42
C ASN A 219 0.60 -14.45 9.71
N VAL A 220 0.74 -15.11 8.56
CA VAL A 220 -0.37 -15.67 7.79
C VAL A 220 -0.44 -17.16 8.10
N TYR A 221 -1.53 -17.60 8.73
CA TYR A 221 -1.76 -18.99 9.05
C TYR A 221 -2.42 -19.74 7.88
N PRO A 222 -2.27 -21.09 7.80
CA PRO A 222 -2.85 -21.89 6.71
C PRO A 222 -4.38 -21.79 6.60
N ASN A 223 -5.07 -21.42 7.68
CA ASN A 223 -6.51 -21.17 7.71
C ASN A 223 -6.92 -19.78 7.16
N GLY A 224 -5.96 -19.00 6.65
CA GLY A 224 -6.18 -17.65 6.13
C GLY A 224 -6.19 -16.55 7.20
N THR A 225 -6.04 -16.90 8.48
CA THR A 225 -5.98 -15.93 9.57
C THR A 225 -4.67 -15.15 9.51
N ILE A 226 -4.74 -13.83 9.56
CA ILE A 226 -3.57 -12.95 9.64
C ILE A 226 -3.48 -12.39 11.04
N THR A 227 -2.36 -12.64 11.73
CA THR A 227 -2.05 -11.99 13.00
C THR A 227 -0.95 -10.96 12.81
N ARG A 228 -1.12 -9.81 13.45
CA ARG A 228 -0.15 -8.72 13.44
C ARG A 228 0.38 -8.55 14.85
N THR A 229 1.67 -8.78 15.02
CA THR A 229 2.35 -8.69 16.31
C THR A 229 3.34 -7.55 16.26
N GLU A 230 3.27 -6.63 17.22
CA GLU A 230 4.28 -5.58 17.37
C GLU A 230 5.60 -6.20 17.89
N VAL A 231 6.65 -6.06 17.09
CA VAL A 231 7.97 -6.64 17.37
C VAL A 231 9.04 -5.59 17.62
N GLY A 232 8.72 -4.31 17.46
CA GLY A 232 9.67 -3.23 17.67
C GLY A 232 9.11 -1.87 17.34
N SER A 233 9.97 -0.86 17.39
CA SER A 233 9.66 0.50 17.00
C SER A 233 10.89 1.21 16.42
N PHE A 234 10.64 2.27 15.65
CA PHE A 234 11.65 3.13 15.06
C PHE A 234 11.39 4.58 15.48
N LEU A 235 12.31 5.16 16.25
CA LEU A 235 12.22 6.53 16.74
C LEU A 235 12.94 7.47 15.79
N ILE A 236 12.22 8.37 15.14
CA ILE A 236 12.76 9.49 14.37
C ILE A 236 13.06 10.62 15.36
N SER A 237 14.31 10.69 15.81
CA SER A 237 14.85 11.80 16.59
C SER A 237 16.07 12.39 15.86
N ARG A 238 16.80 13.33 16.49
CA ARG A 238 18.10 13.80 15.94
C ARG A 238 19.08 12.65 15.71
N VAL A 239 18.95 11.57 16.49
CA VAL A 239 19.64 10.30 16.26
C VAL A 239 18.55 9.23 16.07
N PRO A 240 18.30 8.78 14.84
CA PRO A 240 17.31 7.74 14.59
C PRO A 240 17.67 6.45 15.35
N GLN A 241 16.70 5.84 16.03
CA GLN A 241 16.93 4.61 16.80
C GLN A 241 15.96 3.52 16.36
N LEU A 242 16.51 2.32 16.11
CA LEU A 242 15.76 1.12 15.80
C LEU A 242 15.75 0.21 17.03
N LEU A 243 14.57 -0.09 17.55
CA LEU A 243 14.35 -0.98 18.68
C LEU A 243 13.61 -2.21 18.18
N ILE A 244 14.27 -3.37 18.16
CA ILE A 244 13.66 -4.64 17.73
C ILE A 244 13.78 -5.65 18.86
N ASN A 245 12.69 -6.39 19.10
CA ASN A 245 12.65 -7.55 19.96
C ASN A 245 12.57 -8.81 19.10
N ASP A 246 13.74 -9.36 18.78
CA ASP A 246 13.88 -10.54 17.92
C ASP A 246 13.11 -11.75 18.44
N SER A 247 12.95 -11.90 19.76
CA SER A 247 12.23 -13.01 20.37
C SER A 247 10.72 -13.00 20.07
N ARG A 248 10.17 -11.85 19.66
CA ARG A 248 8.76 -11.72 19.25
C ARG A 248 8.55 -11.92 17.74
N ILE A 249 9.63 -11.96 16.97
CA ILE A 249 9.55 -12.18 15.52
C ILE A 249 9.31 -13.67 15.28
N THR A 250 8.25 -13.94 14.53
CA THR A 250 7.94 -15.28 14.03
C THR A 250 8.25 -15.30 12.56
N TRP A 251 9.26 -16.06 12.18
CA TRP A 251 9.61 -16.28 10.78
C TRP A 251 8.70 -17.34 10.16
N ASN A 252 8.75 -17.47 8.83
CA ASN A 252 8.07 -18.56 8.14
C ASN A 252 8.45 -19.92 8.79
N PRO A 253 7.51 -20.87 8.96
CA PRO A 253 7.76 -22.17 9.59
C PRO A 253 8.98 -22.94 9.05
N HIS A 254 9.42 -22.66 7.83
CA HIS A 254 10.63 -23.23 7.24
C HIS A 254 11.94 -22.76 7.90
N PHE A 255 11.90 -21.69 8.70
CA PHE A 255 13.04 -21.13 9.41
C PHE A 255 12.86 -21.29 10.92
N HIS A 256 13.79 -21.99 11.56
CA HIS A 256 13.81 -22.17 13.02
C HIS A 256 14.57 -21.07 13.76
N GLN A 257 15.26 -20.21 13.00
CA GLN A 257 16.05 -19.09 13.49
C GLN A 257 15.99 -17.96 12.46
N THR A 258 16.55 -16.80 12.79
CA THR A 258 16.64 -15.68 11.86
C THR A 258 17.25 -16.13 10.52
N PRO A 259 16.55 -15.93 9.38
CA PRO A 259 16.99 -16.44 8.09
C PRO A 259 18.26 -15.73 7.63
N PHE A 260 19.18 -16.50 7.04
CA PHE A 260 20.36 -15.94 6.40
C PHE A 260 20.01 -15.40 5.02
N SER A 261 20.24 -14.10 4.80
CA SER A 261 20.02 -13.43 3.51
C SER A 261 21.32 -12.80 2.98
N MET A 262 22.36 -13.63 2.84
CA MET A 262 23.64 -13.22 2.26
C MET A 262 23.83 -13.83 0.87
N CYS A 263 24.37 -13.06 -0.08
CA CYS A 263 24.66 -13.52 -1.43
C CYS A 263 25.70 -14.66 -1.45
N THR A 264 26.68 -14.59 -0.54
CA THR A 264 27.71 -15.61 -0.39
C THR A 264 28.11 -15.73 1.07
N LEU A 265 28.41 -16.96 1.52
CA LEU A 265 28.88 -17.19 2.87
C LEU A 265 30.25 -16.53 3.09
N PRO A 266 30.56 -16.07 4.31
CA PRO A 266 31.86 -15.50 4.61
C PRO A 266 33.02 -16.46 4.32
N CYS A 267 34.10 -15.96 3.72
CA CYS A 267 35.31 -16.73 3.51
C CYS A 267 36.02 -16.98 4.85
N THR A 268 36.39 -18.23 5.08
CA THR A 268 37.12 -18.70 6.26
C THR A 268 38.62 -18.49 6.11
N TYR A 269 39.37 -18.80 7.17
CA TYR A 269 40.83 -18.67 7.21
C TYR A 269 41.50 -19.39 6.04
N GLY A 270 42.54 -18.77 5.48
CA GLY A 270 43.25 -19.27 4.29
C GLY A 270 42.59 -18.93 2.95
N PHE A 271 41.39 -18.33 2.93
CA PHE A 271 40.72 -17.87 1.71
C PHE A 271 40.57 -16.34 1.69
N ARG A 272 40.71 -15.75 0.50
CA ARG A 272 40.48 -14.33 0.22
C ARG A 272 39.25 -14.15 -0.67
N THR A 273 38.60 -13.00 -0.56
CA THR A 273 37.44 -12.65 -1.39
C THR A 273 37.88 -12.22 -2.78
N ALA A 274 37.09 -12.59 -3.78
CA ALA A 274 37.24 -12.12 -5.16
C ALA A 274 35.87 -11.72 -5.71
N HIS A 275 35.76 -10.47 -6.16
CA HIS A 275 34.49 -9.94 -6.63
C HIS A 275 34.00 -10.66 -7.90
N GLN A 276 32.74 -11.07 -7.90
CA GLN A 276 32.09 -11.67 -9.07
C GLN A 276 31.75 -10.57 -10.10
N ARG A 277 32.37 -10.59 -11.28
CA ARG A 277 32.07 -9.59 -12.33
C ARG A 277 30.59 -9.65 -12.72
N GLY A 278 29.93 -8.50 -12.75
CA GLY A 278 28.51 -8.38 -13.12
C GLY A 278 27.51 -8.61 -11.98
N LYS A 279 27.96 -8.93 -10.76
CA LYS A 279 27.09 -9.03 -9.57
C LYS A 279 27.30 -7.86 -8.60
N ALA A 280 26.42 -7.77 -7.60
CA ALA A 280 26.50 -6.76 -6.54
C ALA A 280 27.78 -6.91 -5.69
N PRO A 281 28.29 -5.82 -5.06
CA PRO A 281 29.55 -5.84 -4.31
C PRO A 281 29.62 -6.84 -3.15
N CYS A 282 28.46 -7.22 -2.60
CA CYS A 282 28.37 -8.22 -1.52
C CYS A 282 28.49 -9.67 -2.01
N CYS A 283 28.60 -9.91 -3.32
CA CYS A 283 28.74 -11.23 -3.93
C CYS A 283 30.21 -11.48 -4.33
N PHE A 284 30.84 -12.49 -3.73
CA PHE A 284 32.25 -12.77 -3.93
C PHE A 284 32.55 -14.26 -3.91
N ASP A 285 33.62 -14.67 -4.57
CA ASP A 285 34.19 -16.01 -4.50
C ASP A 285 35.26 -16.09 -3.43
N CYS A 286 35.33 -17.22 -2.72
CA CYS A 286 36.41 -17.53 -1.80
C CYS A 286 37.54 -18.25 -2.53
N ILE A 287 38.63 -17.54 -2.77
CA ILE A 287 39.81 -18.05 -3.47
C ILE A 287 40.92 -18.36 -2.44
N PRO A 288 41.58 -19.51 -2.48
CA PRO A 288 42.69 -19.80 -1.56
C PRO A 288 43.80 -18.75 -1.67
N CYS A 289 44.42 -18.43 -0.54
CA CYS A 289 45.59 -17.57 -0.52
C CYS A 289 46.75 -18.26 -1.25
N PRO A 290 47.53 -17.52 -2.03
CA PRO A 290 48.72 -18.06 -2.68
C PRO A 290 49.78 -18.46 -1.64
N ASP A 291 50.69 -19.35 -2.03
CA ASP A 291 51.77 -19.82 -1.17
C ASP A 291 52.58 -18.66 -0.57
N GLY A 292 52.76 -18.69 0.75
CA GLY A 292 53.44 -17.62 1.50
C GLY A 292 52.54 -16.49 1.99
N GLU A 293 51.25 -16.49 1.65
CA GLU A 293 50.24 -15.58 2.20
C GLU A 293 49.28 -16.31 3.15
N ILE A 294 48.79 -15.57 4.15
CA ILE A 294 47.87 -16.08 5.17
C ILE A 294 46.70 -15.11 5.32
N ALA A 295 45.49 -15.66 5.33
CA ALA A 295 44.27 -14.97 5.73
C ALA A 295 43.92 -15.39 7.17
N ASN A 296 44.18 -14.51 8.14
CA ASN A 296 43.90 -14.75 9.57
C ASN A 296 42.62 -14.06 10.07
N VAL A 297 41.85 -13.44 9.17
CA VAL A 297 40.56 -12.80 9.43
C VAL A 297 39.53 -13.31 8.42
N THR A 298 38.24 -13.17 8.72
CA THR A 298 37.14 -13.50 7.80
C THR A 298 36.95 -12.42 6.74
N ASN A 299 36.56 -12.83 5.52
CA ASN A 299 36.40 -11.96 4.35
C ASN A 299 37.60 -11.04 4.00
N PRO A 300 38.86 -11.51 4.03
CA PRO A 300 39.98 -10.66 3.67
C PRO A 300 40.00 -10.46 2.15
N SER A 301 40.20 -9.23 1.69
CA SER A 301 40.37 -8.93 0.26
C SER A 301 41.72 -9.40 -0.29
N ARG A 302 42.73 -9.58 0.57
CA ARG A 302 44.08 -10.10 0.26
C ARG A 302 44.67 -10.85 1.45
N GLY A 303 45.58 -11.80 1.17
CA GLY A 303 46.37 -12.45 2.22
C GLY A 303 47.55 -11.59 2.68
N HIS A 304 48.02 -11.84 3.91
CA HIS A 304 49.22 -11.21 4.46
C HIS A 304 50.43 -12.13 4.32
N LYS A 305 51.59 -11.57 3.94
CA LYS A 305 52.84 -12.35 3.82
C LYS A 305 53.26 -12.93 5.17
N ARG A 306 53.64 -14.20 5.18
CA ARG A 306 54.16 -14.90 6.36
C ARG A 306 55.53 -14.34 6.74
N LEU A 307 55.66 -13.75 7.93
CA LEU A 307 56.97 -13.43 8.51
C LEU A 307 57.64 -14.75 8.93
N HIS A 308 58.66 -15.19 8.18
CA HIS A 308 59.56 -16.24 8.65
C HIS A 308 60.41 -15.69 9.80
N ARG A 309 60.00 -15.91 11.05
CA ARG A 309 60.93 -15.87 12.18
C ARG A 309 61.91 -17.03 11.98
N HIS A 310 63.10 -16.74 11.46
CA HIS A 310 64.24 -17.65 11.52
C HIS A 310 64.52 -17.93 13.00
N LEU A 311 64.05 -19.08 13.50
CA LEU A 311 64.64 -19.72 14.67
C LEU A 311 66.04 -20.17 14.24
N LYS A 312 67.03 -19.29 14.40
CA LYS A 312 68.44 -19.68 14.42
C LYS A 312 68.61 -20.59 15.65
N LYS A 313 68.85 -21.87 15.40
CA LYS A 313 69.41 -22.81 16.36
C LYS A 313 70.77 -22.34 16.84
#